data_AF-A0A6G1RQG9-F1
#
_entry.id   AF-A0A6G1RQG9-F1
#
_cell.length_a   1.000
_cell.length_b   1.000
_cell.length_c   1.000
_cell.angle_alpha   90.00
_cell.angle_beta   90.00
_cell.angle_gamma   90.00
#
_symmetry.space_group_name_H-M   'P 1'
#
loop_
_entity.id
_entity.type
_entity.pdbx_description
1 polymer ?
#
loop_
_entity_poly.entity_id
_entity_poly.type
_entity_poly.pdbx_seq_one_letter_code
_entity_poly.pdbx_strand_id
1 'polypeptide(L)'
;KKYGFCPSELLYTNGGNSDGSPCFFPFVFEGTTYNACTTDGRSDGYRWCATTANFDQDKKYGFCPNRDTAVIGGNSQGDPCVFPFTFLGESYSSCTSQGRQDGKLWCATTSNYDTD
;
A
#
# COMPACT_ATOMS: atom_id res chain seq x y z
N LYS A 1 5.99 13.78 17.51
CA LYS A 1 6.37 12.82 16.45
C LYS A 1 5.10 12.39 15.77
N LYS A 2 4.84 12.78 14.52
CA LYS A 2 3.57 12.48 13.84
C LYS A 2 3.76 11.45 12.72
N TYR A 3 2.96 10.39 12.75
CA TYR A 3 2.95 9.36 11.71
C TYR A 3 1.57 8.73 11.54
N GLY A 4 1.44 7.93 10.49
CA GLY A 4 0.42 6.88 10.41
C GLY A 4 0.80 5.79 9.42
N PHE A 5 -0.06 4.78 9.32
CA PHE A 5 0.17 3.66 8.42
C PHE A 5 -0.22 4.03 7.00
N CYS A 6 0.64 3.67 6.05
CA CYS A 6 0.32 3.84 4.67
C CYS A 6 -0.73 2.82 4.24
N PRO A 7 -1.72 3.26 3.45
CA PRO A 7 -2.55 2.34 2.69
C PRO A 7 -1.69 1.36 1.90
N SER A 8 -1.89 0.07 2.14
CA SER A 8 -1.09 -0.99 1.55
C SER A 8 -2.00 -2.06 1.00
N GLU A 9 -1.66 -2.50 -0.20
CA GLU A 9 -2.30 -3.60 -0.90
C GLU A 9 -2.17 -4.95 -0.15
N LEU A 10 -1.23 -5.05 0.81
CA LEU A 10 -1.10 -6.19 1.72
C LEU A 10 -2.11 -6.18 2.87
N LEU A 11 -2.77 -5.05 3.12
CA LEU A 11 -3.73 -4.89 4.20
C LEU A 11 -5.16 -4.98 3.69
N TYR A 12 -5.44 -4.30 2.58
CA TYR A 12 -6.76 -4.26 1.98
C TYR A 12 -6.70 -3.80 0.52
N THR A 13 -7.80 -3.99 -0.19
CA THR A 13 -8.03 -3.43 -1.52
C THR A 13 -9.26 -2.52 -1.51
N ASN A 14 -9.37 -1.65 -2.51
CA ASN A 14 -10.54 -0.79 -2.73
C ASN A 14 -11.39 -1.36 -3.87
N GLY A 15 -12.72 -1.29 -3.75
CA GLY A 15 -13.63 -1.74 -4.81
C GLY A 15 -13.43 -3.22 -5.18
N GLY A 16 -13.49 -3.51 -6.48
CA GLY A 16 -13.40 -4.89 -6.99
C GLY A 16 -14.57 -5.76 -6.53
N ASN A 17 -14.31 -7.06 -6.37
CA ASN A 17 -15.33 -8.06 -6.02
C ASN A 17 -14.90 -8.98 -4.85
N SER A 18 -14.00 -8.45 -4.01
CA SER A 18 -13.33 -9.19 -2.94
C SER A 18 -13.50 -8.53 -1.56
N ASP A 19 -14.45 -7.59 -1.44
CA ASP A 19 -14.88 -6.97 -0.18
C ASP A 19 -13.74 -6.42 0.68
N GLY A 20 -12.76 -5.80 0.03
CA GLY A 20 -11.59 -5.22 0.69
C GLY A 20 -10.51 -6.22 1.11
N SER A 21 -10.62 -7.49 0.70
CA SER A 21 -9.58 -8.49 0.94
C SER A 21 -8.21 -8.01 0.44
N PRO A 22 -7.12 -8.31 1.17
CA PRO A 22 -5.78 -7.95 0.75
C PRO A 22 -5.39 -8.68 -0.55
N CYS A 23 -4.40 -8.14 -1.24
CA CYS A 23 -3.78 -8.81 -2.37
C CYS A 23 -3.11 -10.11 -1.94
N PHE A 24 -3.17 -11.09 -2.84
CA PHE A 24 -2.40 -12.31 -2.72
C PHE A 24 -1.16 -12.19 -3.60
N PHE A 25 0.03 -12.34 -3.02
CA PHE A 25 1.27 -12.34 -3.78
C PHE A 25 2.07 -13.62 -3.51
N PRO A 26 2.64 -14.26 -4.55
CA PRO A 26 2.40 -13.99 -5.96
C PRO A 26 1.00 -14.44 -6.44
N PHE A 27 0.43 -13.75 -7.43
CA PHE A 27 -0.78 -14.22 -8.13
C PHE A 27 -0.55 -14.39 -9.64
N VAL A 28 -1.37 -15.23 -10.29
CA VAL A 28 -1.34 -15.48 -11.73
C VAL A 28 -2.46 -14.73 -12.45
N PHE A 29 -2.13 -14.03 -13.54
CA PHE A 29 -3.07 -13.42 -14.49
C PHE A 29 -2.55 -13.57 -15.93
N GLU A 30 -3.37 -14.10 -16.82
CA GLU A 30 -3.03 -14.46 -18.21
C GLU A 30 -1.74 -15.28 -18.30
N GLY A 31 -1.57 -16.22 -17.37
CA GLY A 31 -0.37 -17.07 -17.27
C GLY A 31 0.90 -16.37 -16.79
N THR A 32 0.86 -15.07 -16.48
CA THR A 32 1.98 -14.30 -15.93
C THR A 32 1.87 -14.18 -14.42
N THR A 33 3.00 -14.28 -13.71
CA THR A 33 3.04 -14.17 -12.24
C THR A 33 3.38 -12.75 -11.79
N TYR A 34 2.57 -12.20 -10.90
CA TYR A 34 2.71 -10.84 -10.36
C TYR A 34 3.01 -10.87 -8.86
N ASN A 35 4.06 -10.14 -8.47
CA ASN A 35 4.49 -9.97 -7.06
C ASN A 35 4.14 -8.58 -6.49
N ALA A 36 3.44 -7.77 -7.28
CA ALA A 36 3.00 -6.43 -6.93
C ALA A 36 1.73 -6.12 -7.72
N CYS A 37 1.04 -5.04 -7.36
CA CYS A 37 -0.08 -4.55 -8.15
C CYS A 37 0.35 -4.22 -9.57
N THR A 38 -0.50 -4.53 -10.55
CA THR A 38 -0.27 -4.23 -11.97
C THR A 38 -1.38 -3.34 -12.53
N THR A 39 -1.12 -2.70 -13.67
CA THR A 39 -2.12 -2.05 -14.51
C THR A 39 -2.50 -2.90 -15.73
N ASP A 40 -1.87 -4.06 -15.90
CA ASP A 40 -2.09 -4.93 -17.05
C ASP A 40 -3.55 -5.36 -17.17
N GLY A 41 -4.03 -5.50 -18.41
CA GLY A 41 -5.44 -5.76 -18.70
C GLY A 41 -6.38 -4.57 -18.49
N ARG A 42 -5.87 -3.38 -18.14
CA ARG A 42 -6.66 -2.16 -17.95
C ARG A 42 -6.13 -0.98 -18.75
N SER A 43 -7.02 -0.08 -19.16
CA SER A 43 -6.70 1.16 -19.89
C SER A 43 -6.93 2.43 -19.06
N ASP A 44 -7.47 2.30 -17.85
CA ASP A 44 -7.79 3.42 -16.96
C ASP A 44 -6.64 3.79 -16.01
N GLY A 45 -5.52 3.05 -16.05
CA GLY A 45 -4.33 3.29 -15.24
C GLY A 45 -4.47 2.91 -13.77
N TYR A 46 -5.60 2.36 -13.33
CA TYR A 46 -5.76 1.91 -11.95
C TYR A 46 -4.99 0.63 -11.69
N ARG A 47 -4.15 0.66 -10.64
CA ARG A 47 -3.43 -0.52 -10.16
C ARG A 47 -4.39 -1.49 -9.48
N TRP A 48 -4.27 -2.75 -9.81
CA TRP A 48 -5.08 -3.83 -9.23
C TRP A 48 -4.22 -5.04 -8.91
N CYS A 49 -4.78 -5.96 -8.11
CA CYS A 49 -4.17 -7.24 -7.79
C CYS A 49 -5.25 -8.30 -7.66
N ALA A 50 -4.88 -9.58 -7.81
CA ALA A 50 -5.76 -10.64 -7.36
C ALA A 50 -5.73 -10.75 -5.84
N THR A 51 -6.85 -11.18 -5.26
CA THR A 51 -6.94 -11.50 -3.82
C THR A 51 -6.88 -13.01 -3.57
N THR A 52 -6.50 -13.78 -4.60
CA THR A 52 -6.26 -15.23 -4.56
C THR A 52 -5.02 -15.56 -5.40
N ALA A 53 -4.51 -16.80 -5.30
CA ALA A 53 -3.31 -17.22 -6.01
C ALA A 53 -3.45 -17.23 -7.54
N ASN A 54 -4.68 -17.36 -8.07
CA ASN A 54 -4.91 -17.47 -9.50
C ASN A 54 -6.16 -16.68 -9.91
N PHE A 55 -5.93 -15.51 -10.50
CA PHE A 55 -7.02 -14.67 -11.02
C PHE A 55 -7.74 -15.32 -12.20
N ASP A 56 -7.03 -16.05 -13.06
CA ASP A 56 -7.62 -16.67 -14.24
C ASP A 56 -8.71 -17.69 -13.86
N GLN A 57 -8.56 -18.33 -12.69
CA GLN A 57 -9.53 -19.27 -12.12
C GLN A 57 -10.60 -18.57 -11.28
N ASP A 58 -10.20 -17.81 -10.28
CA ASP A 58 -11.11 -17.31 -9.23
C ASP A 58 -11.78 -15.99 -9.61
N LYS A 59 -11.14 -15.20 -10.47
CA LYS A 59 -11.57 -13.86 -10.91
C LYS A 59 -11.84 -12.90 -9.74
N LYS A 60 -11.14 -13.10 -8.63
CA LYS A 60 -11.22 -12.30 -7.41
C LYS A 60 -10.11 -11.24 -7.40
N TYR A 61 -10.51 -9.98 -7.35
CA TYR A 61 -9.60 -8.84 -7.37
C TYR A 61 -10.08 -7.67 -6.52
N GLY A 62 -9.16 -6.73 -6.33
CA GLY A 62 -9.44 -5.39 -5.85
C GLY A 62 -8.40 -4.38 -6.35
N PHE A 63 -8.69 -3.09 -6.18
CA PHE A 63 -7.79 -2.01 -6.56
C PHE A 63 -6.82 -1.69 -5.43
N CYS A 64 -5.56 -1.53 -5.79
CA CYS A 64 -4.54 -1.22 -4.80
C CYS A 64 -4.66 0.24 -4.37
N PRO A 65 -4.62 0.53 -3.05
CA PRO A 65 -4.66 1.90 -2.58
C PRO A 65 -3.46 2.71 -3.08
N ASN A 66 -3.67 4.02 -3.20
CA ASN A 66 -2.57 4.95 -3.44
C ASN A 66 -1.79 5.15 -2.15
N ARG A 67 -0.48 4.91 -2.22
CA ARG A 67 0.42 5.01 -1.06
C ARG A 67 0.64 6.44 -0.57
N ASP A 68 0.20 7.43 -1.36
CA ASP A 68 0.26 8.87 -1.05
C ASP A 68 -1.03 9.42 -0.41
N THR A 69 -2.01 8.56 -0.13
CA THR A 69 -3.28 8.99 0.48
C THR A 69 -3.20 9.09 2.00
N ALA A 70 -4.25 9.65 2.62
CA ALA A 70 -4.39 9.81 4.07
C ALA A 70 -3.93 8.57 4.85
N VAL A 71 -3.14 8.80 5.90
CA VAL A 71 -2.65 7.68 6.73
C VAL A 71 -3.79 7.04 7.52
N ILE A 72 -3.70 5.73 7.73
CA ILE A 72 -4.63 5.00 8.57
C ILE A 72 -4.00 4.81 9.95
N GLY A 73 -4.75 5.09 11.01
CA GLY A 73 -4.26 4.96 12.39
C GLY A 73 -3.09 5.90 12.70
N GLY A 74 -2.18 5.45 13.57
CA GLY A 74 -1.11 6.32 14.09
C GLY A 74 -1.66 7.42 15.00
N ASN A 75 -0.95 8.55 15.07
CA ASN A 75 -1.33 9.70 15.89
C ASN A 75 -1.62 10.97 15.07
N SER A 76 -1.63 10.84 13.74
CA SER A 76 -1.86 11.96 12.82
C SER A 76 -3.31 12.10 12.37
N GLN A 77 -4.23 11.31 12.93
CA GLN A 77 -5.68 11.43 12.70
C GLN A 77 -6.12 11.50 11.21
N GLY A 78 -5.41 10.83 10.31
CA GLY A 78 -5.73 10.84 8.87
C GLY A 78 -5.00 11.91 8.05
N ASP A 79 -4.09 12.69 8.63
CA ASP A 79 -3.23 13.60 7.86
C ASP A 79 -2.47 12.82 6.77
N PRO A 80 -2.30 13.37 5.55
CA PRO A 80 -1.55 12.70 4.49
C PRO A 80 -0.06 12.58 4.83
N CYS A 81 0.60 11.59 4.23
CA CYS A 81 2.05 11.48 4.27
C CYS A 81 2.73 12.73 3.72
N VAL A 82 3.86 13.14 4.31
CA VAL A 82 4.74 14.16 3.76
C VAL A 82 5.96 13.46 3.18
N PHE A 83 6.20 13.64 1.88
CA PHE A 83 7.40 13.13 1.21
C PHE A 83 8.21 14.28 0.60
N PRO A 84 9.55 14.28 0.74
CA PRO A 84 10.32 13.37 1.59
C PRO A 84 10.16 13.69 3.08
N PHE A 85 10.30 12.69 3.95
CA PHE A 85 10.43 12.89 5.40
C PHE A 85 11.73 12.31 5.95
N THR A 86 12.20 12.85 7.07
CA THR A 86 13.40 12.35 7.77
C THR A 86 13.03 11.43 8.93
N PHE A 87 13.68 10.28 9.05
CA PHE A 87 13.58 9.36 10.18
C PHE A 87 14.93 8.67 10.46
N LEU A 88 15.41 8.74 11.70
CA LEU A 88 16.73 8.29 12.12
C LEU A 88 17.87 8.88 11.27
N GLY A 89 17.72 10.13 10.85
CA GLY A 89 18.69 10.82 9.98
C GLY A 89 18.66 10.42 8.49
N GLU A 90 17.84 9.45 8.10
CA GLU A 90 17.66 9.00 6.72
C GLU A 90 16.42 9.65 6.08
N SER A 91 16.48 9.92 4.77
CA SER A 91 15.36 10.53 4.03
C SER A 91 14.55 9.48 3.28
N TYR A 92 13.23 9.53 3.42
CA TYR A 92 12.29 8.60 2.81
C TYR A 92 11.33 9.34 1.87
N SER A 93 11.30 8.93 0.61
CA SER A 93 10.37 9.43 -0.41
C SER A 93 9.18 8.51 -0.64
N SER A 94 9.03 7.46 0.18
CA SER A 94 7.90 6.53 0.15
C SER A 94 7.73 5.90 1.53
N CYS A 95 6.62 5.19 1.71
CA CYS A 95 6.34 4.49 2.96
C CYS A 95 7.40 3.44 3.28
N THR A 96 7.77 3.34 4.54
CA THR A 96 8.82 2.45 5.01
C THR A 96 8.31 1.53 6.12
N SER A 97 8.87 0.34 6.26
CA SER A 97 8.70 -0.52 7.44
C SER A 97 9.83 -0.31 8.46
N GLN A 98 10.76 0.61 8.20
CA GLN A 98 11.91 0.86 9.07
C GLN A 98 11.45 1.15 10.51
N GLY A 99 12.09 0.49 11.48
CA GLY A 99 11.73 0.59 12.90
C GLY A 99 10.52 -0.24 13.31
N ARG A 100 9.92 -1.05 12.43
CA ARG A 100 8.82 -1.97 12.74
C ARG A 100 9.19 -3.43 12.47
N GLN A 101 8.73 -4.33 13.35
CA GLN A 101 8.93 -5.79 13.21
C GLN A 101 7.75 -6.49 12.53
N ASP A 102 6.59 -5.86 12.45
CA ASP A 102 5.39 -6.44 11.85
C ASP A 102 5.25 -6.15 10.35
N GLY A 103 6.29 -5.56 9.74
CA GLY A 103 6.33 -5.26 8.30
C GLY A 103 5.35 -4.20 7.82
N LYS A 104 4.54 -3.60 8.72
CA LYS A 104 3.58 -2.55 8.33
C LYS A 104 4.31 -1.31 7.85
N LEU A 105 3.89 -0.82 6.69
CA LEU A 105 4.41 0.40 6.09
C LEU A 105 3.80 1.62 6.78
N TRP A 106 4.64 2.60 7.07
CA TRP A 106 4.26 3.86 7.68
C TRP A 106 4.99 5.02 6.99
N CYS A 107 4.47 6.23 7.20
CA CYS A 107 5.09 7.47 6.77
C CYS A 107 4.95 8.53 7.86
N ALA A 108 5.86 9.51 7.88
CA ALA A 108 5.62 10.72 8.65
C ALA A 108 4.59 11.61 7.94
N THR A 109 3.81 12.34 8.73
CA THR A 109 2.86 13.36 8.22
C THR A 109 3.45 14.77 8.34
N THR A 110 4.76 14.84 8.53
CA THR A 110 5.58 16.04 8.66
C THR A 110 6.95 15.78 8.03
N SER A 111 7.72 16.83 7.75
CA SER A 111 9.01 16.70 7.05
C SER A 111 10.12 16.05 7.89
N ASN A 112 10.01 16.03 9.23
CA ASN A 112 11.05 15.46 10.09
C ASN A 112 10.46 14.76 11.33
N TYR A 113 10.31 13.44 11.22
CA TYR A 113 9.79 12.62 12.32
C TYR A 113 10.67 12.69 13.58
N ASP A 114 11.99 12.90 13.43
CA ASP A 114 12.92 12.88 14.56
C ASP A 114 12.71 14.06 15.50
N THR A 115 12.29 15.21 14.97
CA THR A 115 12.13 16.47 15.72
C THR A 115 10.70 16.81 16.11
N ASP A 116 9.73 16.37 15.30
CA ASP A 116 8.32 16.68 15.54
C ASP A 116 7.76 15.93 16.75
#